data_AF-A0A117SQF7-F1
#
_entry.id   AF-A0A117SQF7-F1
#
_cell.length_a   1.000
_cell.length_b   1.000
_cell.length_c   1.000
_cell.angle_alpha   90.00
_cell.angle_beta   90.00
_cell.angle_gamma   90.00
#
_symmetry.space_group_name_H-M   'P 1'
#
loop_
_entity.id
_entity.type
_entity.pdbx_description
1 polymer ?
#
loop_
_entity_poly.entity_id
_entity_poly.type
_entity_poly.pdbx_seq_one_letter_code
_entity_poly.pdbx_strand_id
1 'polypeptide(L)'
;MIIPSKPVDGLQLAHYSRIVVTGGSTFAVEAALLGVPSVSYFPTTYYTDRFIIRAGAPLVRVKPSRLLQGIRKALGMRKEGVVKGLEDPTSLILNEAESLINTGVNG
;
A
#
# COMPACT_ATOMS: atom_id res chain seq x y z
N MET A 1 13.94 2.04 19.24
CA MET A 1 13.21 1.01 18.49
C MET A 1 12.35 0.25 19.48
N ILE A 2 11.04 0.16 19.26
CA ILE A 2 10.13 -0.61 20.12
C ILE A 2 9.88 -1.93 19.40
N ILE A 3 10.12 -3.06 20.07
CA ILE A 3 9.79 -4.39 19.56
C ILE A 3 8.60 -4.89 20.38
N PRO A 4 7.43 -5.11 19.76
CA PRO A 4 6.27 -5.61 20.47
C PRO A 4 6.49 -7.07 20.90
N SER A 5 5.96 -7.46 22.06
CA SER A 5 6.05 -8.82 22.58
C SER A 5 5.15 -9.83 21.86
N LYS A 6 4.28 -9.35 20.96
CA LYS A 6 3.37 -10.14 20.13
C LYS A 6 3.38 -9.60 18.69
N PRO A 7 3.03 -10.43 17.69
CA PRO A 7 2.85 -9.96 16.32
C PRO A 7 1.85 -8.80 16.27
N VAL A 8 2.17 -7.78 15.48
CA VAL A 8 1.28 -6.64 15.23
C VAL A 8 0.63 -6.84 13.88
N ASP A 9 -0.69 -6.70 13.83
CA ASP A 9 -1.42 -6.60 12.58
C ASP A 9 -1.16 -5.21 11.96
N GLY A 10 -0.37 -5.19 10.89
CA GLY A 10 0.01 -3.96 10.21
C GLY A 10 -1.16 -3.23 9.56
N LEU A 11 -2.17 -3.95 9.05
CA LEU A 11 -3.34 -3.33 8.41
C LEU A 11 -4.22 -2.65 9.45
N GLN A 12 -4.45 -3.30 10.60
CA GLN A 12 -5.16 -2.70 11.73
C GLN A 12 -4.42 -1.45 12.24
N LEU A 13 -3.09 -1.54 12.43
CA LEU A 13 -2.27 -0.41 12.85
C LEU A 13 -2.38 0.76 11.86
N ALA A 14 -2.27 0.49 10.56
CA ALA A 14 -2.42 1.49 9.52
C ALA A 14 -3.82 2.10 9.55
N HIS A 15 -4.88 1.27 9.61
CA HIS A 15 -6.27 1.70 9.58
C HIS A 15 -6.60 2.70 10.71
N TYR A 16 -6.13 2.47 11.93
CA TYR A 16 -6.38 3.37 13.06
C TYR A 16 -5.41 4.55 13.16
N SER A 17 -4.38 4.60 12.31
CA SER A 17 -3.44 5.71 12.29
C SER A 17 -4.02 6.96 11.63
N ARG A 18 -3.59 8.14 12.08
CA ARG A 18 -3.91 9.43 11.42
C ARG A 18 -3.12 9.63 10.12
N ILE A 19 -1.90 9.10 10.10
CA ILE A 19 -0.94 9.16 9.00
C ILE A 19 0.05 7.98 9.14
N VAL A 20 0.47 7.40 8.02
CA VAL A 20 1.56 6.41 7.97
C VAL A 20 2.79 7.04 7.32
N VAL A 21 3.95 6.96 7.95
CA VAL A 21 5.22 7.43 7.39
C VAL A 21 6.21 6.27 7.40
N THR A 22 6.70 5.88 6.23
CA THR A 22 7.52 4.66 6.11
C THR A 22 8.56 4.73 5.00
N GLY A 23 9.65 4.01 5.20
CA GLY A 23 10.66 3.78 4.17
C GLY A 23 10.25 2.70 3.17
N GLY A 24 9.22 1.89 3.44
CA GLY A 24 8.72 0.88 2.51
C GLY A 24 7.69 1.45 1.53
N SER A 25 7.70 1.01 0.26
CA SER A 25 6.63 1.39 -0.69
C SER A 25 5.35 0.60 -0.43
N THR A 26 5.45 -0.72 -0.22
CA THR A 26 4.31 -1.62 -0.02
C THR A 26 3.39 -1.17 1.12
N PHE A 27 3.96 -0.96 2.31
CA PHE A 27 3.16 -0.57 3.48
C PHE A 27 2.51 0.82 3.33
N ALA A 28 3.16 1.73 2.59
CA ALA A 28 2.56 3.04 2.29
C ALA A 28 1.38 2.91 1.31
N VAL A 29 1.50 2.03 0.32
CA VAL A 29 0.43 1.71 -0.63
C VAL A 29 -0.76 1.07 0.10
N GLU A 30 -0.51 0.07 0.95
CA GLU A 30 -1.54 -0.59 1.77
C GLU A 30 -2.29 0.41 2.65
N ALA A 31 -1.56 1.29 3.35
CA ALA A 31 -2.18 2.36 4.14
C ALA A 31 -3.04 3.30 3.29
N ALA A 32 -2.56 3.69 2.10
CA ALA A 32 -3.30 4.56 1.20
C ALA A 32 -4.57 3.89 0.66
N LEU A 33 -4.53 2.59 0.36
CA LEU A 33 -5.71 1.82 -0.08
C LEU A 33 -6.78 1.70 1.02
N LEU A 34 -6.36 1.72 2.30
CA LEU A 34 -7.27 1.84 3.45
C LEU A 34 -7.81 3.28 3.64
N GLY A 35 -7.48 4.19 2.73
CA GLY A 35 -7.83 5.60 2.77
C GLY A 35 -7.00 6.42 3.76
N VAL A 36 -5.96 5.86 4.38
CA VAL A 36 -5.13 6.58 5.37
C VAL A 36 -4.03 7.36 4.65
N PRO A 37 -3.88 8.67 4.91
CA PRO A 37 -2.78 9.44 4.35
C PRO A 37 -1.43 8.79 4.65
N SER A 38 -0.64 8.56 3.62
CA SER A 38 0.65 7.88 3.76
C SER A 38 1.77 8.62 3.05
N VAL A 39 2.97 8.55 3.64
CA VAL A 39 4.18 9.15 3.10
C VAL A 39 5.22 8.05 2.96
N SER A 40 5.71 7.85 1.75
CA SER A 40 6.82 6.94 1.50
C SER A 40 8.06 7.70 1.04
N TYR A 41 9.17 7.42 1.71
CA TYR A 41 10.51 7.91 1.33
C TYR A 41 11.41 6.83 0.73
N PHE A 42 10.82 5.69 0.33
CA PHE A 42 11.53 4.64 -0.42
C PHE A 42 12.23 5.25 -1.66
N PRO A 43 13.45 4.85 -2.03
CA PRO A 43 14.23 5.53 -3.08
C PRO A 43 13.62 5.43 -4.50
N THR A 44 12.83 4.40 -4.77
CA THR A 44 12.27 4.11 -6.10
C THR A 44 10.77 4.35 -6.13
N THR A 45 10.22 4.73 -7.29
CA THR A 45 8.78 4.86 -7.50
C THR A 45 8.29 3.79 -8.47
N TYR A 46 7.42 2.91 -7.98
CA TYR A 46 6.85 1.82 -8.79
C TYR A 46 5.66 2.29 -9.63
N TYR A 47 5.25 1.46 -10.59
CA TYR A 47 4.03 1.70 -11.36
C TYR A 47 2.80 1.76 -10.44
N THR A 48 2.73 0.86 -9.47
CA THR A 48 1.64 0.77 -8.48
C THR A 48 1.45 2.07 -7.71
N ASP A 49 2.55 2.67 -7.23
CA ASP A 49 2.52 3.98 -6.57
C ASP A 49 1.84 5.03 -7.47
N ARG A 50 2.25 5.12 -8.75
CA ARG A 50 1.68 6.07 -9.70
C ARG A 50 0.22 5.77 -10.05
N PHE A 51 -0.13 4.50 -10.15
CA PHE A 51 -1.47 4.06 -10.47
C PHE A 51 -2.44 4.47 -9.36
N ILE A 52 -2.18 4.12 -8.11
CA ILE A 52 -3.10 4.41 -7.00
C ILE A 52 -3.18 5.91 -6.70
N ILE A 53 -2.07 6.66 -6.85
CA ILE A 53 -2.08 8.13 -6.70
C ILE A 53 -3.02 8.74 -7.73
N ARG A 54 -2.93 8.31 -9.00
CA ARG A 54 -3.85 8.77 -10.06
C ARG A 54 -5.29 8.35 -9.80
N ALA A 55 -5.50 7.19 -9.19
CA ALA A 55 -6.82 6.70 -8.79
C ALA A 55 -7.38 7.39 -7.52
N GLY A 56 -6.65 8.36 -6.95
CA GLY A 56 -7.11 9.19 -5.83
C GLY A 56 -6.66 8.72 -4.44
N ALA A 57 -5.80 7.71 -4.35
CA ALA A 57 -5.29 7.25 -3.06
C ALA A 57 -4.44 8.35 -2.37
N PRO A 58 -4.54 8.50 -1.04
CA PRO A 58 -3.85 9.54 -0.31
C PRO A 58 -2.36 9.23 -0.04
N LEU A 59 -1.61 8.89 -1.09
CA LEU A 59 -0.18 8.55 -1.03
C LEU A 59 0.70 9.74 -1.47
N VAL A 60 1.70 10.06 -0.65
CA VAL A 60 2.72 11.08 -0.92
C VAL A 60 4.09 10.43 -1.04
N ARG A 61 4.71 10.58 -2.21
CA ARG A 61 6.08 10.11 -2.50
C ARG A 61 7.06 11.27 -2.36
N VAL A 62 8.10 11.10 -1.55
CA VAL A 62 9.14 12.13 -1.33
C VAL A 62 10.52 11.50 -1.21
N LYS A 63 11.57 12.28 -1.49
CA LYS A 63 12.93 11.91 -1.07
C LYS A 63 13.07 12.15 0.44
N PRO A 64 14.00 11.48 1.15
CA PRO A 64 14.26 11.72 2.57
C PRO A 64 14.45 13.21 2.92
N SER A 65 15.15 13.96 2.06
CA SER A 65 15.37 15.42 2.25
C SER A 65 14.10 16.27 2.23
N ARG A 66 12.97 15.75 1.73
CA ARG A 66 11.67 16.43 1.70
C ARG A 66 10.63 15.75 2.59
N LEU A 67 11.05 14.87 3.51
CA LEU A 67 10.14 14.11 4.35
C LEU A 67 9.17 15.00 5.15
N LEU A 68 9.69 16.07 5.76
CA LEU A 68 8.86 17.00 6.53
C LEU A 68 7.80 17.71 5.67
N GLN A 69 8.13 18.06 4.43
CA GLN A 69 7.17 18.61 3.46
C GLN A 69 6.10 17.57 3.10
N GLY A 70 6.52 16.32 2.87
CA GLY A 70 5.61 15.21 2.59
C GLY A 70 4.62 14.95 3.72
N ILE A 71 5.10 14.96 4.97
CA ILE A 71 4.27 14.81 6.17
C ILE A 71 3.25 15.95 6.28
N ARG A 72 3.68 17.21 6.10
CA ARG A 72 2.76 18.36 6.13
C ARG A 72 1.67 18.26 5.06
N LYS A 73 2.04 17.84 3.85
CA LYS A 73 1.08 17.60 2.76
C LYS A 73 0.08 16.51 3.15
N ALA A 74 0.55 15.36 3.65
CA ALA A 74 -0.30 14.24 4.03
C ALA A 74 -1.24 14.55 5.21
N LEU A 75 -0.81 15.37 6.18
CA LEU A 75 -1.67 15.81 7.29
C LEU A 75 -2.89 16.61 6.82
N GLY A 76 -2.75 17.37 5.72
CA GLY A 76 -3.84 18.10 5.08
C GLY A 76 -4.77 17.23 4.25
N MET A 77 -4.44 15.95 4.02
CA MET A 77 -5.29 15.02 3.29
C MET A 77 -6.34 14.42 4.20
N ARG A 78 -7.53 14.16 3.64
CA ARG A 78 -8.62 13.47 4.33
C ARG A 78 -8.37 11.97 4.33
N LYS A 79 -8.93 11.28 5.33
CA LYS A 79 -9.00 9.82 5.34
C LYS A 79 -10.11 9.36 4.39
N GLU A 80 -9.89 9.58 3.10
CA GLU A 80 -10.82 9.27 2.02
C GLU A 80 -9.98 8.64 0.90
N GLY A 81 -10.39 7.47 0.39
CA GLY A 81 -9.65 6.84 -0.70
C GLY A 81 -9.61 5.32 -0.67
N VAL A 82 -10.75 4.65 -0.53
CA VAL A 82 -10.83 3.31 -1.13
C VAL A 82 -10.77 3.53 -2.63
N VAL A 83 -9.65 3.15 -3.26
CA VAL A 83 -9.53 3.14 -4.71
C VAL A 83 -10.64 2.25 -5.26
N LYS A 84 -11.61 2.85 -5.94
CA LYS A 84 -12.77 2.13 -6.49
C LYS A 84 -12.34 1.40 -7.76
N GLY A 85 -13.00 0.27 -8.03
CA GLY A 85 -12.80 -0.48 -9.28
C GLY A 85 -11.52 -1.32 -9.32
N LEU A 86 -10.92 -1.64 -8.17
CA LEU A 86 -9.97 -2.75 -8.08
C LEU A 86 -10.74 -4.06 -8.15
N GLU A 87 -10.28 -4.98 -8.99
CA GLU A 87 -10.81 -6.33 -9.09
C GLU A 87 -10.37 -7.19 -7.90
N ASP A 88 -11.13 -8.24 -7.62
CA ASP A 88 -10.67 -9.34 -6.77
C ASP A 88 -9.97 -10.38 -7.66
N PRO A 89 -8.63 -10.51 -7.59
CA PRO A 89 -7.90 -11.43 -8.45
C PRO A 89 -7.95 -12.89 -7.95
N THR A 90 -8.58 -13.18 -6.81
CA THR A 90 -8.48 -14.48 -6.13
C THR A 90 -8.89 -15.63 -7.05
N SER A 91 -10.06 -15.55 -7.68
CA SER A 91 -10.53 -16.62 -8.58
C SER A 91 -9.64 -16.80 -9.80
N LEU A 92 -9.12 -15.70 -10.38
CA LEU A 92 -8.21 -15.77 -11.53
C LEU A 92 -6.92 -16.48 -11.17
N ILE A 93 -6.32 -16.13 -10.02
CA ILE A 93 -5.08 -16.74 -9.53
C ILE A 93 -5.28 -18.24 -9.27
N LEU A 94 -6.38 -18.62 -8.61
CA LEU A 94 -6.67 -20.03 -8.30
C LEU A 94 -6.85 -20.85 -9.57
N ASN A 95 -7.64 -20.36 -10.53
CA ASN A 95 -7.88 -21.05 -11.79
C ASN A 95 -6.57 -21.26 -12.58
N GLU A 96 -5.70 -20.25 -12.63
CA GLU A 96 -4.41 -20.35 -13.32
C GLU A 96 -3.47 -21.33 -12.61
N ALA A 97 -3.43 -21.31 -11.28
CA ALA A 97 -2.64 -22.25 -10.49
C ALA A 97 -3.10 -23.72 -10.72
N GLU A 98 -4.41 -23.97 -10.76
CA GLU A 98 -4.96 -25.30 -11.06
C GLU A 98 -4.66 -25.76 -12.49
N SER A 99 -4.75 -24.85 -13.47
CA SER A 99 -4.42 -25.12 -14.87
C SER A 99 -2.96 -25.61 -15.02
N LEU A 100 -2.01 -24.90 -14.38
CA LEU A 100 -0.60 -25.26 -14.40
C LEU A 100 -0.35 -26.65 -13.79
N ILE A 101 -1.01 -26.98 -12.68
CA ILE A 101 -0.92 -28.32 -12.08
C ILE A 101 -1.40 -29.39 -13.07
N ASN A 102 -2.56 -29.20 -13.71
CA ASN A 102 -3.13 -30.17 -14.63
C ASN A 102 -2.30 -30.36 -15.91
N THR A 103 -1.64 -29.31 -16.41
CA THR A 103 -0.71 -29.44 -17.56
C THR A 103 0.58 -30.16 -17.22
N GLY A 104 1.09 -30.01 -15.98
CA GLY A 104 2.30 -30.70 -15.52
C GLY A 104 2.13 -32.20 -15.23
N VAL A 105 0.89 -32.68 -15.06
CA VAL A 105 0.59 -34.12 -14.85
C VAL A 105 0.44 -34.87 -16.19
N ASN A 106 0.23 -34.16 -17.30
CA ASN A 106 0.03 -34.76 -18.63
C ASN A 106 1.30 -34.71 -19.52
N GLY A 107 2.46 -34.34 -18.97
CA GLY A 107 3.75 -34.26 -19.65
C GLY A 107 4.77 -35.26 -19.14
#